data_AF-A0A6P1KTS6-F1
#
_entry.id   AF-A0A6P1KTS6-F1
#
_cell.length_a   1.000
_cell.length_b   1.000
_cell.length_c   1.000
_cell.angle_alpha   90.00
_cell.angle_beta   90.00
_cell.angle_gamma   90.00
#
_symmetry.space_group_name_H-M   'P 1'
#
loop_
_entity.id
_entity.type
_entity.pdbx_description
1 polymer ?
#
loop_
_entity_poly.entity_id
_entity_poly.type
_entity_poly.pdbx_seq_one_letter_code
_entity_poly.pdbx_strand_id
1 'polypeptide(L)'
;MKSKFYTSQVIATANRIDVTKLPWVLYIDKKSLPTFGGIYFVGSDQEPTAYIGQAGCFKTRFIGHHRKNSFEQLVNEYGKKCVKVRYWQAPLMPKCELVPFLSQLESYLIENSKTRYNHTANSLPKTPFASKQRTYYHPIYVQLNKLGEYYVPKSSDRTAGFYFSLQKIHMAENAIKYHSPTFIISSGTWKDALYEYENNLDSEWKQYSTLYFLEVRFQARWINYVGQGGIEDYILCGDQATFHRIFLNEKTGFKEFSIQYLRTGLTNCSKSDFCETLLGLTN
;
A
#
# COMPACT_ATOMS: atom_id res chain seq x y z
N MET A 1 1.03 25.81 13.96
CA MET A 1 0.89 24.33 14.03
C MET A 1 -0.31 24.02 14.92
N LYS A 2 -1.31 23.27 14.44
CA LYS A 2 -2.39 22.79 15.32
C LYS A 2 -1.78 21.74 16.26
N SER A 3 -1.90 21.94 17.57
CA SER A 3 -1.52 20.94 18.57
C SER A 3 -2.29 19.65 18.31
N LYS A 4 -1.59 18.53 18.11
CA LYS A 4 -2.24 17.22 18.01
C LYS A 4 -2.71 16.82 19.41
N PHE A 5 -3.98 16.50 19.55
CA PHE A 5 -4.53 15.96 20.78
C PHE A 5 -4.28 14.45 20.83
N TYR A 6 -3.61 13.99 21.89
CA TYR A 6 -3.39 12.59 22.19
C TYR A 6 -4.21 12.19 23.42
N THR A 7 -4.77 10.97 23.41
CA THR A 7 -5.53 10.47 24.57
C THR A 7 -4.62 10.24 25.77
N SER A 8 -5.17 10.36 26.99
CA SER A 8 -4.43 10.08 28.22
C SER A 8 -3.86 8.66 28.26
N GLN A 9 -4.57 7.69 27.66
CA GLN A 9 -4.11 6.31 27.54
C GLN A 9 -2.85 6.18 26.68
N VAL A 10 -2.76 6.91 25.56
CA VAL A 10 -1.58 6.92 24.69
C VAL A 10 -0.37 7.48 25.43
N ILE A 11 -0.53 8.63 26.08
CA ILE A 11 0.54 9.29 26.85
C ILE A 11 1.01 8.38 27.99
N ALA A 12 0.09 7.82 28.77
CA ALA A 12 0.41 6.91 29.87
C ALA A 12 1.14 5.65 29.38
N THR A 13 0.75 5.11 28.22
CA THR A 13 1.44 3.95 27.63
C THR A 13 2.84 4.32 27.18
N ALA A 14 3.00 5.43 26.45
CA ALA A 14 4.31 5.89 25.98
C ALA A 14 5.31 6.08 27.13
N ASN A 15 4.87 6.68 28.24
CA ASN A 15 5.70 6.91 29.42
C ASN A 15 6.14 5.61 30.14
N ARG A 16 5.47 4.49 29.87
CA ARG A 16 5.83 3.17 30.43
C ARG A 16 6.78 2.38 29.53
N ILE A 17 6.99 2.80 28.29
CA ILE A 17 7.88 2.10 27.35
C ILE A 17 9.32 2.54 27.60
N ASP A 18 10.05 1.73 28.37
CA ASP A 18 11.51 1.82 28.45
C ASP A 18 12.14 1.00 27.32
N VAL A 19 12.53 1.67 26.23
CA VAL A 19 13.06 1.04 25.02
C VAL A 19 14.26 0.14 25.32
N THR A 20 15.11 0.50 26.28
CA THR A 20 16.33 -0.25 26.60
C THR A 20 16.05 -1.60 27.29
N LYS A 21 14.87 -1.74 27.89
CA LYS A 21 14.42 -2.95 28.60
C LYS A 21 13.47 -3.83 27.78
N LEU A 22 13.08 -3.39 26.59
CA LEU A 22 12.19 -4.17 25.72
C LEU A 22 12.89 -5.45 25.23
N PRO A 23 12.12 -6.53 24.99
CA PRO A 23 12.62 -7.70 24.28
C PRO A 23 13.09 -7.29 22.88
N TRP A 24 14.12 -7.98 22.39
CA TRP A 24 14.78 -7.61 21.15
C TRP A 24 15.33 -8.82 20.40
N VAL A 25 15.52 -8.63 19.10
CA VAL A 25 16.29 -9.53 18.24
C VAL A 25 17.32 -8.72 17.47
N LEU A 26 18.41 -9.34 17.02
CA LEU A 26 19.32 -8.67 16.09
C LEU A 26 18.61 -8.38 14.77
N TYR A 27 18.92 -7.24 14.15
CA TYR A 27 18.33 -6.88 12.87
C TYR A 27 18.69 -7.87 11.75
N ILE A 28 19.88 -8.48 11.82
CA ILE A 28 20.26 -9.56 10.89
C ILE A 28 19.33 -10.78 11.04
N ASP A 29 18.85 -11.05 12.26
CA ASP A 29 18.01 -12.18 12.62
C ASP A 29 16.52 -11.84 12.71
N LYS A 30 16.10 -10.71 12.14
CA LYS A 30 14.70 -10.21 12.16
C LYS A 30 13.63 -11.21 11.68
N LYS A 31 14.01 -12.30 11.01
CA LYS A 31 13.10 -13.42 10.68
C LYS A 31 12.60 -14.17 11.92
N SER A 32 13.31 -14.07 13.04
CA SER A 32 12.96 -14.63 14.35
C SER A 32 11.96 -13.78 15.15
N LEU A 33 11.55 -12.62 14.63
CA LEU A 33 10.54 -11.78 15.28
C LEU A 33 9.22 -12.53 15.50
N PRO A 34 8.48 -12.20 16.57
CA PRO A 34 7.23 -12.85 16.88
C PRO A 34 6.12 -12.50 15.87
N THR A 35 5.06 -13.31 15.87
CA THR A 35 3.92 -13.18 14.95
C THR A 35 2.85 -12.19 15.39
N PHE A 36 2.96 -11.62 16.60
CA PHE A 36 2.05 -10.57 17.09
C PHE A 36 2.48 -9.16 16.64
N GLY A 37 1.60 -8.18 16.85
CA GLY A 37 1.80 -6.77 16.49
C GLY A 37 2.09 -5.85 17.67
N GLY A 38 2.37 -4.58 17.36
CA GLY A 38 2.67 -3.51 18.32
C GLY A 38 3.60 -2.45 17.74
N ILE A 39 4.44 -1.87 18.58
CA ILE A 39 5.45 -0.86 18.21
C ILE A 39 6.84 -1.51 18.20
N TYR A 40 7.64 -1.24 17.18
CA TYR A 40 9.04 -1.65 17.11
C TYR A 40 9.97 -0.44 17.04
N PHE A 41 11.18 -0.64 17.56
CA PHE A 41 12.25 0.33 17.65
C PHE A 41 13.49 -0.30 17.02
N VAL A 42 14.11 0.37 16.05
CA VAL A 42 15.37 -0.07 15.44
C VAL A 42 16.47 0.87 15.89
N GLY A 43 17.57 0.31 16.38
CA GLY A 43 18.69 1.09 16.90
C GLY A 43 19.83 0.22 17.43
N SER A 44 20.90 0.85 17.90
CA SER A 44 22.01 0.18 18.60
C SER A 44 21.82 0.27 20.12
N ASP A 45 22.82 -0.07 20.93
CA ASP A 45 22.80 0.24 22.37
C ASP A 45 23.18 1.69 22.67
N GLN A 46 23.95 2.32 21.77
CA GLN A 46 24.34 3.73 21.85
C GLN A 46 23.21 4.66 21.35
N GLU A 47 22.45 4.21 20.35
CA GLU A 47 21.26 4.89 19.85
C GLU A 47 20.07 3.90 19.84
N PRO A 48 19.40 3.68 20.98
CA PRO A 48 18.32 2.67 21.10
C PRO A 48 17.12 2.89 20.18
N THR A 49 16.93 4.13 19.73
CA THR A 49 15.72 4.59 19.04
C THR A 49 16.07 5.40 17.80
N ALA A 50 16.83 4.82 16.87
CA ALA A 50 17.14 5.46 15.59
C ALA A 50 15.91 5.51 14.66
N TYR A 51 15.00 4.55 14.78
CA TYR A 51 13.72 4.49 14.07
C TYR A 51 12.62 3.88 14.93
N ILE A 52 11.40 4.38 14.79
CA ILE A 52 10.18 3.84 15.41
C ILE A 52 9.18 3.48 14.30
N GLY A 53 8.49 2.36 14.45
CA GLY A 53 7.35 2.04 13.59
C GLY A 53 6.31 1.14 14.27
N GLN A 54 5.12 1.05 13.68
CA GLN A 54 4.10 0.07 14.10
C GLN A 54 3.97 -1.13 13.14
N ALA A 55 3.54 -2.28 13.64
CA ALA A 55 3.27 -3.47 12.84
C ALA A 55 2.05 -4.24 13.36
N GLY A 56 1.23 -4.78 12.45
CA GLY A 56 0.22 -5.79 12.81
C GLY A 56 0.83 -7.17 13.09
N CYS A 57 2.01 -7.45 12.55
CA CYS A 57 2.80 -8.66 12.77
C CYS A 57 4.29 -8.31 12.59
N PHE A 58 5.09 -8.49 13.64
CA PHE A 58 6.53 -8.14 13.58
C PHE A 58 7.29 -9.05 12.60
N LYS A 59 6.97 -10.34 12.54
CA LYS A 59 7.61 -11.32 11.64
C LYS A 59 7.55 -10.91 10.17
N THR A 60 6.42 -10.37 9.70
CA THR A 60 6.22 -10.00 8.30
C THR A 60 6.56 -8.53 8.02
N ARG A 61 6.66 -7.68 9.06
CA ARG A 61 6.88 -6.23 8.91
C ARG A 61 8.12 -5.88 8.10
N PHE A 62 9.17 -6.69 8.19
CA PHE A 62 10.46 -6.40 7.59
C PHE A 62 10.60 -6.91 6.14
N ILE A 63 9.60 -7.60 5.61
CA ILE A 63 9.55 -8.00 4.20
C ILE A 63 9.25 -6.75 3.36
N GLY A 64 10.20 -6.34 2.52
CA GLY A 64 10.03 -5.14 1.67
C GLY A 64 9.97 -3.82 2.45
N HIS A 65 10.57 -3.75 3.64
CA HIS A 65 10.49 -2.56 4.49
C HIS A 65 11.08 -1.31 3.81
N HIS A 66 10.30 -0.24 3.71
CA HIS A 66 10.68 1.01 3.01
C HIS A 66 11.95 1.69 3.57
N ARG A 67 12.32 1.45 4.84
CA ARG A 67 13.59 1.90 5.46
C ARG A 67 14.72 0.88 5.44
N LYS A 68 14.65 -0.17 4.63
CA LYS A 68 15.69 -1.21 4.56
C LYS A 68 17.09 -0.61 4.40
N ASN A 69 17.27 0.33 3.47
CA ASN A 69 18.56 0.97 3.21
C ASN A 69 19.06 1.78 4.42
N SER A 70 18.18 2.47 5.15
CA SER A 70 18.54 3.18 6.38
C SER A 70 18.98 2.23 7.49
N PHE A 71 18.36 1.06 7.59
CA PHE A 71 18.77 0.03 8.55
C PHE A 71 20.10 -0.62 8.15
N GLU A 72 20.37 -0.77 6.86
CA GLU A 72 21.68 -1.21 6.36
C GLU A 72 22.78 -0.18 6.66
N GLN A 73 22.48 1.12 6.58
CA GLN A 73 23.40 2.17 7.03
C GLN A 73 23.72 2.04 8.53
N LEU A 74 22.72 1.84 9.39
CA LEU A 74 22.95 1.56 10.81
C LEU A 74 23.84 0.34 11.03
N VAL A 75 23.61 -0.73 10.26
CA VAL A 75 24.41 -1.96 10.35
C VAL A 75 25.87 -1.71 9.95
N ASN A 76 26.10 -0.85 8.96
CA ASN A 76 27.45 -0.47 8.55
C ASN A 76 28.14 0.44 9.58
N GLU A 77 27.39 1.34 10.23
CA GLU A 77 27.90 2.27 11.26
C GLU A 77 28.24 1.56 12.57
N TYR A 78 27.30 0.77 13.11
CA TYR A 78 27.43 0.14 14.43
C TYR A 78 27.88 -1.32 14.39
N GLY A 79 27.82 -1.96 13.22
CA GLY A 79 28.11 -3.38 13.05
C GLY A 79 26.89 -4.30 13.17
N LYS A 80 26.93 -5.43 12.48
CA LYS A 80 25.84 -6.43 12.36
C LYS A 80 25.35 -6.98 13.71
N LYS A 81 26.22 -7.06 14.72
CA LYS A 81 25.90 -7.59 16.06
C LYS A 81 25.36 -6.53 17.02
N CYS A 82 25.30 -5.27 16.60
CA CYS A 82 24.93 -4.16 17.47
C CYS A 82 23.55 -3.60 17.17
N VAL A 83 23.05 -3.75 15.93
CA VAL A 83 21.73 -3.24 15.53
C VAL A 83 20.64 -4.22 15.95
N LYS A 84 19.72 -3.73 16.79
CA LYS A 84 18.63 -4.48 17.39
C LYS A 84 17.29 -3.97 16.89
N VAL A 85 16.34 -4.89 16.75
CA VAL A 85 14.91 -4.60 16.64
C VAL A 85 14.30 -4.91 18.01
N ARG A 86 14.00 -3.86 18.77
CA ARG A 86 13.28 -3.96 20.05
C ARG A 86 11.79 -3.81 19.79
N TYR A 87 10.95 -4.49 20.55
CA TYR A 87 9.51 -4.46 20.28
C TYR A 87 8.70 -4.41 21.56
N TRP A 88 7.60 -3.66 21.49
CA TRP A 88 6.57 -3.60 22.51
C TRP A 88 5.31 -4.27 21.94
N GLN A 89 4.83 -5.29 22.64
CA GLN A 89 3.63 -6.03 22.25
C GLN A 89 2.38 -5.21 22.52
N ALA A 90 1.50 -5.13 21.52
CA ALA A 90 0.20 -4.50 21.67
C ALA A 90 -0.65 -5.22 22.74
N PRO A 91 -1.44 -4.48 23.55
CA PRO A 91 -2.43 -5.07 24.42
C PRO A 91 -3.50 -5.81 23.62
N LEU A 92 -4.14 -6.79 24.26
CA LEU A 92 -5.32 -7.45 23.70
C LEU A 92 -6.48 -6.45 23.69
N MET A 93 -6.85 -5.98 22.50
CA MET A 93 -7.89 -4.99 22.27
C MET A 93 -8.64 -5.29 20.97
N PRO A 94 -9.91 -4.88 20.84
CA PRO A 94 -10.63 -4.95 19.57
C PRO A 94 -9.87 -4.21 18.46
N LYS A 95 -9.86 -4.77 17.24
CA LYS A 95 -9.10 -4.20 16.11
C LYS A 95 -9.48 -2.76 15.77
N CYS A 96 -10.77 -2.42 15.91
CA CYS A 96 -11.29 -1.07 15.67
C CYS A 96 -10.71 -0.01 16.62
N GLU A 97 -10.31 -0.40 17.83
CA GLU A 97 -9.67 0.48 18.81
C GLU A 97 -8.14 0.40 18.74
N LEU A 98 -7.62 -0.80 18.49
CA LEU A 98 -6.19 -1.06 18.45
C LEU A 98 -5.47 -0.28 17.35
N VAL A 99 -6.06 -0.23 16.14
CA VAL A 99 -5.43 0.46 15.00
C VAL A 99 -5.29 1.98 15.25
N PRO A 100 -6.34 2.71 15.65
CA PRO A 100 -6.22 4.11 16.04
C PRO A 100 -5.26 4.32 17.22
N PHE A 101 -5.29 3.45 18.22
CA PHE A 101 -4.41 3.52 19.39
C PHE A 101 -2.93 3.40 19.00
N LEU A 102 -2.55 2.38 18.23
CA LEU A 102 -1.17 2.20 17.77
C LEU A 102 -0.71 3.34 16.86
N SER A 103 -1.60 3.87 16.02
CA SER A 103 -1.29 5.03 15.17
C SER A 103 -1.04 6.30 15.98
N GLN A 104 -1.82 6.55 17.03
CA GLN A 104 -1.59 7.69 17.93
C GLN A 104 -0.32 7.49 18.77
N LEU A 105 -0.08 6.26 19.26
CA LEU A 105 1.11 5.92 20.05
C LEU A 105 2.39 6.06 19.23
N GLU A 106 2.44 5.54 18.01
CA GLU A 106 3.56 5.72 17.07
C GLU A 106 3.83 7.22 16.84
N SER A 107 2.79 8.00 16.55
CA SER A 107 2.91 9.44 16.32
C SER A 107 3.45 10.18 17.55
N TYR A 108 2.91 9.89 18.73
CA TYR A 108 3.36 10.49 19.98
C TYR A 108 4.83 10.15 20.28
N LEU A 109 5.21 8.88 20.12
CA LEU A 109 6.59 8.43 20.35
C LEU A 109 7.56 9.09 19.37
N ILE A 110 7.20 9.22 18.09
CA ILE A 110 8.04 9.88 17.07
C ILE A 110 8.21 11.37 17.36
N GLU A 111 7.13 12.06 17.76
CA GLU A 111 7.18 13.50 18.06
C GLU A 111 7.99 13.80 19.33
N ASN A 112 7.97 12.89 20.30
CA ASN A 112 8.67 13.05 21.57
C ASN A 112 10.04 12.32 21.61
N SER A 113 10.53 11.83 20.47
CA SER A 113 11.84 11.19 20.36
C SER A 113 12.73 11.87 19.33
N LYS A 114 14.05 11.79 19.54
CA LYS A 114 15.06 12.29 18.61
C LYS A 114 15.44 11.22 17.57
N THR A 115 14.44 10.63 16.92
CA THR A 115 14.68 9.56 15.92
C THR A 115 15.31 10.10 14.65
N ARG A 116 16.43 9.51 14.22
CA ARG A 116 17.14 9.87 12.98
C ARG A 116 16.31 9.56 11.73
N TYR A 117 15.71 8.37 11.65
CA TYR A 117 15.14 7.87 10.40
C TYR A 117 13.63 8.08 10.24
N ASN A 118 12.92 8.56 11.26
CA ASN A 118 11.52 8.98 11.11
C ASN A 118 11.41 10.37 10.48
N HIS A 119 12.36 11.27 10.78
CA HIS A 119 12.33 12.69 10.36
C HIS A 119 13.25 13.01 9.18
N THR A 120 14.06 12.06 8.70
CA THR A 120 14.86 12.28 7.49
C THR A 120 13.93 12.53 6.29
N ALA A 121 14.09 13.71 5.70
CA ALA A 121 13.51 14.11 4.40
C ALA A 121 13.81 13.12 3.26
N ASN A 122 14.73 12.17 3.50
CA ASN A 122 15.14 11.08 2.63
C ASN A 122 14.38 9.76 2.93
N SER A 123 13.06 9.81 3.09
CA SER A 123 12.19 8.66 2.83
C SER A 123 12.21 8.37 1.32
N LEU A 124 13.21 7.60 0.87
CA LEU A 124 13.64 7.48 -0.54
C LEU A 124 14.19 8.83 -1.07
N PRO A 125 15.01 8.86 -2.13
CA PRO A 125 15.10 10.07 -2.90
C PRO A 125 13.67 10.40 -3.35
N LYS A 126 13.07 11.44 -2.76
CA LYS A 126 12.43 12.42 -3.62
C LYS A 126 13.57 12.94 -4.48
N THR A 127 13.89 12.24 -5.57
CA THR A 127 14.14 13.00 -6.78
C THR A 127 13.01 14.02 -6.79
N PRO A 128 13.30 15.33 -6.81
CA PRO A 128 12.30 16.29 -7.18
C PRO A 128 12.00 15.98 -8.65
N PHE A 129 11.24 14.91 -8.91
CA PHE A 129 10.28 14.99 -9.96
C PHE A 129 9.42 16.14 -9.50
N ALA A 130 9.60 17.28 -10.18
CA ALA A 130 8.72 18.42 -10.07
C ALA A 130 7.32 17.85 -9.84
N SER A 131 6.68 18.22 -8.73
CA SER A 131 5.31 17.78 -8.50
C SER A 131 4.57 18.21 -9.74
N LYS A 132 4.29 17.26 -10.66
CA LYS A 132 3.42 17.54 -11.78
C LYS A 132 2.15 17.99 -11.09
N GLN A 133 1.75 19.24 -11.36
CA GLN A 133 0.49 19.74 -10.86
C GLN A 133 -0.55 18.66 -11.10
N ARG A 134 -1.14 18.15 -10.02
CA ARG A 134 -2.13 17.10 -10.15
C ARG A 134 -3.29 17.68 -10.92
N THR A 135 -3.63 17.05 -12.03
CA THR A 135 -4.75 17.48 -12.86
C THR A 135 -6.07 17.09 -12.20
N TYR A 136 -6.05 16.11 -11.28
CA TYR A 136 -7.23 15.59 -10.61
C TYR A 136 -7.08 15.58 -9.08
N TYR A 137 -8.03 16.22 -8.38
CA TYR A 137 -7.98 16.44 -6.93
C TYR A 137 -8.78 15.44 -6.09
N HIS A 138 -9.63 14.63 -6.73
CA HIS A 138 -10.48 13.68 -6.02
C HIS A 138 -9.84 12.28 -5.92
N PRO A 139 -10.46 11.37 -5.14
CA PRO A 139 -9.99 10.00 -5.03
C PRO A 139 -9.84 9.32 -6.41
N ILE A 140 -8.81 8.50 -6.57
CA ILE A 140 -8.56 7.67 -7.75
C ILE A 140 -8.45 6.25 -7.27
N TYR A 141 -9.20 5.35 -7.89
CA TYR A 141 -9.27 3.97 -7.47
C TYR A 141 -8.74 3.02 -8.53
N VAL A 142 -8.09 1.95 -8.06
CA VAL A 142 -7.50 0.93 -8.92
C VAL A 142 -7.84 -0.45 -8.38
N GLN A 143 -8.17 -1.35 -9.29
CA GLN A 143 -8.37 -2.77 -9.06
C GLN A 143 -7.29 -3.55 -9.82
N LEU A 144 -6.65 -4.51 -9.17
CA LEU A 144 -5.88 -5.54 -9.85
C LEU A 144 -6.78 -6.73 -10.18
N ASN A 145 -6.90 -7.04 -11.46
CA ASN A 145 -7.48 -8.28 -11.96
C ASN A 145 -6.36 -9.24 -12.39
N LYS A 146 -6.63 -10.54 -12.29
CA LYS A 146 -5.76 -11.57 -12.84
C LYS A 146 -6.43 -12.18 -14.07
N LEU A 147 -5.68 -12.25 -15.16
CA LEU A 147 -6.12 -12.90 -16.39
C LEU A 147 -6.50 -14.36 -16.09
N GLY A 148 -7.60 -14.83 -16.70
CA GLY A 148 -8.17 -16.16 -16.45
C GLY A 148 -8.95 -16.32 -15.14
N GLU A 149 -8.84 -15.40 -14.16
CA GLU A 149 -9.63 -15.46 -12.92
C GLU A 149 -10.89 -14.58 -12.98
N TYR A 150 -10.78 -13.38 -13.55
CA TYR A 150 -11.89 -12.41 -13.60
C TYR A 150 -12.01 -11.79 -14.98
N TYR A 151 -13.19 -11.96 -15.59
CA TYR A 151 -13.52 -11.33 -16.86
C TYR A 151 -14.14 -9.94 -16.63
N VAL A 152 -13.60 -8.91 -17.30
CA VAL A 152 -14.25 -7.60 -17.39
C VAL A 152 -15.09 -7.60 -18.66
N PRO A 153 -16.42 -7.79 -18.58
CA PRO A 153 -17.25 -7.76 -19.76
C PRO A 153 -17.13 -6.39 -20.42
N LYS A 154 -16.75 -6.40 -21.71
CA LYS A 154 -16.91 -5.24 -22.58
C LYS A 154 -18.41 -5.08 -22.82
N SER A 155 -19.06 -4.27 -22.00
CA SER A 155 -20.46 -3.99 -22.19
C SER A 155 -20.66 -3.16 -23.47
N SER A 156 -21.71 -3.46 -24.21
CA SER A 156 -22.11 -2.67 -25.39
C SER A 156 -22.57 -1.26 -25.02
N ASP A 157 -22.95 -1.04 -23.76
CA ASP A 157 -23.45 0.24 -23.24
C ASP A 157 -22.34 1.12 -22.61
N ARG A 158 -21.07 0.73 -22.74
CA ARG A 158 -19.90 1.43 -22.17
C ARG A 158 -19.94 1.54 -20.64
N THR A 159 -20.60 0.60 -19.99
CA THR A 159 -20.47 0.37 -18.54
C THR A 159 -19.30 -0.56 -18.24
N ALA A 160 -18.59 -0.29 -17.16
CA ALA A 160 -17.63 -1.24 -16.62
C ALA A 160 -17.79 -1.32 -15.12
N GLY A 161 -17.37 -2.43 -14.55
CA GLY A 161 -17.34 -2.57 -13.12
C GLY A 161 -16.50 -3.74 -12.69
N PHE A 162 -16.21 -3.77 -11.39
CA PHE A 162 -15.47 -4.86 -10.80
C PHE A 162 -15.96 -5.17 -9.40
N TYR A 163 -15.70 -6.42 -9.02
CA TYR A 163 -16.03 -6.96 -7.72
C TYR A 163 -15.14 -6.38 -6.62
N PHE A 164 -15.76 -6.05 -5.51
CA PHE A 164 -15.13 -5.66 -4.26
C PHE A 164 -15.92 -6.22 -3.08
N SER A 165 -15.22 -6.46 -1.97
CA SER A 165 -15.84 -7.01 -0.76
C SER A 165 -16.57 -5.94 0.05
N LEU A 166 -17.56 -6.34 0.86
CA LEU A 166 -18.29 -5.44 1.77
C LEU A 166 -17.35 -4.56 2.64
N GLN A 167 -16.19 -5.07 3.04
CA GLN A 167 -15.20 -4.32 3.82
C GLN A 167 -14.70 -3.04 3.12
N LYS A 168 -14.82 -2.99 1.78
CA LYS A 168 -14.40 -1.86 0.93
C LYS A 168 -15.59 -0.99 0.48
N ILE A 169 -16.80 -1.19 0.99
CA ILE A 169 -17.99 -0.42 0.59
C ILE A 169 -17.81 1.10 0.76
N HIS A 170 -17.20 1.53 1.87
CA HIS A 170 -16.88 2.93 2.13
C HIS A 170 -15.97 3.56 1.06
N MET A 171 -15.10 2.77 0.41
CA MET A 171 -14.26 3.25 -0.69
C MET A 171 -15.10 3.43 -1.96
N ALA A 172 -16.02 2.51 -2.24
CA ALA A 172 -16.91 2.56 -3.39
C ALA A 172 -17.92 3.72 -3.26
N GLU A 173 -18.48 3.95 -2.08
CA GLU A 173 -19.34 5.09 -1.78
C GLU A 173 -18.62 6.43 -2.02
N ASN A 174 -17.36 6.53 -1.60
CA ASN A 174 -16.54 7.71 -1.87
C ASN A 174 -16.26 7.86 -3.38
N ALA A 175 -15.98 6.76 -4.08
CA ALA A 175 -15.77 6.79 -5.53
C ALA A 175 -16.99 7.35 -6.26
N ILE A 176 -18.20 6.93 -5.87
CA ILE A 176 -19.45 7.45 -6.42
C ILE A 176 -19.65 8.92 -6.07
N LYS A 177 -19.51 9.26 -4.79
CA LYS A 177 -19.72 10.63 -4.29
C LYS A 177 -18.90 11.66 -5.06
N TYR A 178 -17.68 11.31 -5.46
CA TYR A 178 -16.76 12.20 -6.16
C TYR A 178 -16.67 11.96 -7.67
N HIS A 179 -17.48 11.04 -8.23
CA HIS A 179 -17.34 10.59 -9.61
C HIS A 179 -15.88 10.31 -9.97
N SER A 180 -15.27 9.43 -9.18
CA SER A 180 -13.85 9.15 -9.23
C SER A 180 -13.46 8.30 -10.45
N PRO A 181 -12.38 8.66 -11.16
CA PRO A 181 -11.69 7.81 -12.10
C PRO A 181 -11.31 6.50 -11.43
N THR A 182 -11.75 5.43 -12.05
CA THR A 182 -11.60 4.09 -11.55
C THR A 182 -10.98 3.23 -12.64
N PHE A 183 -9.88 2.57 -12.31
CA PHE A 183 -9.05 1.85 -13.26
C PHE A 183 -9.04 0.36 -12.96
N ILE A 184 -9.08 -0.44 -14.02
CA ILE A 184 -8.83 -1.88 -13.95
C ILE A 184 -7.48 -2.16 -14.60
N ILE A 185 -6.57 -2.71 -13.80
CA ILE A 185 -5.28 -3.20 -14.27
C ILE A 185 -5.31 -4.71 -14.21
N SER A 186 -5.13 -5.37 -15.34
CA SER A 186 -5.02 -6.83 -15.40
C SER A 186 -3.58 -7.28 -15.32
N SER A 187 -3.37 -8.48 -14.78
CA SER A 187 -2.07 -9.10 -14.63
C SER A 187 -2.08 -10.57 -14.96
N GLY A 188 -0.98 -11.08 -15.52
CA GLY A 188 -0.86 -12.48 -15.89
C GLY A 188 0.53 -12.79 -16.46
N THR A 189 0.77 -14.05 -16.80
CA THR A 189 1.96 -14.44 -17.55
C THR A 189 1.80 -14.06 -19.03
N TRP A 190 2.88 -14.14 -19.80
CA TRP A 190 2.80 -13.98 -21.26
C TRP A 190 1.91 -15.05 -21.91
N LYS A 191 1.76 -16.23 -21.31
CA LYS A 191 0.86 -17.27 -21.82
C LYS A 191 -0.60 -16.90 -21.59
N ASP A 192 -0.92 -16.39 -20.41
CA ASP A 192 -2.28 -15.94 -20.07
C ASP A 192 -2.68 -14.78 -20.99
N ALA A 193 -1.76 -13.83 -21.20
CA ALA A 193 -1.97 -12.74 -22.15
C ALA A 193 -2.13 -13.26 -23.59
N LEU A 194 -1.37 -14.28 -24.01
CA LEU A 194 -1.46 -14.81 -25.38
C LEU A 194 -2.81 -15.49 -25.60
N TYR A 195 -3.28 -16.21 -24.59
CA TYR A 195 -4.58 -16.88 -24.59
C TYR A 195 -5.72 -15.86 -24.65
N GLU A 196 -5.70 -14.84 -23.80
CA GLU A 196 -6.78 -13.84 -23.72
C GLU A 196 -6.78 -12.85 -24.89
N TYR A 197 -5.62 -12.58 -25.50
CA TYR A 197 -5.44 -11.46 -26.42
C TYR A 197 -4.98 -11.82 -27.83
N GLU A 198 -4.81 -13.12 -28.11
CA GLU A 198 -4.37 -13.71 -29.38
C GLU A 198 -2.94 -13.33 -29.81
N ASN A 199 -2.49 -13.84 -30.97
CA ASN A 199 -1.09 -14.00 -31.43
C ASN A 199 -0.21 -12.72 -31.61
N ASN A 200 -0.64 -11.56 -31.11
CA ASN A 200 0.07 -10.28 -31.28
C ASN A 200 0.79 -9.80 -30.00
N LEU A 201 1.33 -10.72 -29.20
CA LEU A 201 2.18 -10.32 -28.09
C LEU A 201 3.59 -9.98 -28.57
N ASP A 202 4.12 -8.86 -28.09
CA ASP A 202 5.51 -8.52 -28.31
C ASP A 202 6.42 -9.61 -27.71
N SER A 203 7.41 -10.03 -28.51
CA SER A 203 8.42 -10.99 -28.08
C SER A 203 9.18 -10.55 -26.83
N GLU A 204 9.37 -9.23 -26.66
CA GLU A 204 10.04 -8.65 -25.49
C GLU A 204 9.26 -8.89 -24.20
N TRP A 205 7.94 -9.08 -24.26
CA TRP A 205 7.13 -9.29 -23.05
C TRP A 205 7.46 -10.62 -22.35
N LYS A 206 8.01 -11.60 -23.07
CA LYS A 206 8.40 -12.90 -22.51
C LYS A 206 9.49 -12.80 -21.44
N GLN A 207 10.22 -11.68 -21.38
CA GLN A 207 11.24 -11.44 -20.36
C GLN A 207 10.64 -11.18 -18.97
N TYR A 208 9.37 -10.79 -18.89
CA TYR A 208 8.71 -10.48 -17.62
C TYR A 208 7.99 -11.70 -17.06
N SER A 209 8.17 -11.95 -15.76
CA SER A 209 7.45 -13.00 -15.05
C SER A 209 5.95 -12.71 -14.90
N THR A 210 5.59 -11.44 -14.85
CA THR A 210 4.20 -10.98 -14.77
C THR A 210 4.05 -9.72 -15.59
N LEU A 211 3.08 -9.73 -16.51
CA LEU A 211 2.67 -8.61 -17.33
C LEU A 211 1.56 -7.86 -16.61
N TYR A 212 1.53 -6.54 -16.77
CA TYR A 212 0.47 -5.68 -16.27
C TYR A 212 -0.06 -4.78 -17.39
N PHE A 213 -1.38 -4.76 -17.54
CA PHE A 213 -2.08 -4.02 -18.58
C PHE A 213 -3.11 -3.10 -17.95
N LEU A 214 -3.11 -1.83 -18.37
CA LEU A 214 -4.29 -1.00 -18.14
C LEU A 214 -5.37 -1.43 -19.13
N GLU A 215 -6.45 -2.03 -18.60
CA GLU A 215 -7.55 -2.54 -19.41
C GLU A 215 -8.70 -1.55 -19.54
N VAL A 216 -9.08 -0.90 -18.44
CA VAL A 216 -10.27 -0.04 -18.42
C VAL A 216 -10.05 1.15 -17.53
N ARG A 217 -10.60 2.29 -17.96
CA ARG A 217 -10.95 3.42 -17.10
C ARG A 217 -12.45 3.68 -17.20
N PHE A 218 -13.10 3.97 -16.08
CA PHE A 218 -14.48 4.45 -16.05
C PHE A 218 -14.69 5.47 -14.92
N GLN A 219 -15.83 6.15 -14.91
CA GLN A 219 -16.22 7.05 -13.82
C GLN A 219 -17.22 6.36 -12.90
N ALA A 220 -16.85 6.20 -11.62
CA ALA A 220 -17.69 5.50 -10.65
C ALA A 220 -19.07 6.17 -10.50
N ARG A 221 -20.15 5.37 -10.53
CA ARG A 221 -21.53 5.91 -10.53
C ARG A 221 -22.53 5.16 -9.67
N TRP A 222 -22.50 3.82 -9.62
CA TRP A 222 -23.40 3.05 -8.74
C TRP A 222 -22.76 1.74 -8.26
N ILE A 223 -23.29 1.20 -7.16
CA ILE A 223 -22.91 -0.12 -6.64
C ILE A 223 -24.07 -1.08 -6.89
N ASN A 224 -23.76 -2.25 -7.43
CA ASN A 224 -24.71 -3.36 -7.54
C ASN A 224 -24.30 -4.48 -6.58
N TYR A 225 -25.27 -5.04 -5.87
CA TYR A 225 -25.05 -6.29 -5.14
C TYR A 225 -25.29 -7.47 -6.09
N VAL A 226 -24.31 -8.36 -6.22
CA VAL A 226 -24.41 -9.53 -7.10
C VAL A 226 -24.17 -10.78 -6.27
N GLY A 227 -25.13 -11.06 -5.38
CA GLY A 227 -25.13 -12.26 -4.56
C GLY A 227 -25.84 -13.42 -5.25
N GLN A 228 -25.08 -14.32 -5.87
CA GLN A 228 -25.51 -15.70 -6.16
C GLN A 228 -24.37 -16.67 -5.86
N GLY A 229 -24.67 -17.79 -5.21
CA GLY A 229 -23.71 -18.90 -5.02
C GLY A 229 -22.80 -18.83 -3.79
N GLY A 230 -23.13 -18.05 -2.76
CA GLY A 230 -22.40 -18.05 -1.48
C GLY A 230 -21.19 -17.12 -1.41
N ILE A 231 -20.99 -16.26 -2.41
CA ILE A 231 -20.02 -15.16 -2.40
C ILE A 231 -20.83 -13.84 -2.43
N GLU A 232 -20.75 -13.05 -1.36
CA GLU A 232 -21.39 -11.73 -1.27
C GLU A 232 -20.47 -10.65 -1.85
N ASP A 233 -20.39 -10.58 -3.18
CA ASP A 233 -19.62 -9.53 -3.83
C ASP A 233 -20.50 -8.35 -4.27
N TYR A 234 -19.92 -7.17 -4.13
CA TYR A 234 -20.47 -5.93 -4.63
C TYR A 234 -19.69 -5.54 -5.89
N ILE A 235 -20.38 -5.02 -6.90
CA ILE A 235 -19.76 -4.50 -8.11
C ILE A 235 -19.82 -2.98 -8.04
N LEU A 236 -18.65 -2.33 -8.14
CA LEU A 236 -18.59 -0.89 -8.38
C LEU A 236 -18.69 -0.69 -9.88
N CYS A 237 -19.80 -0.13 -10.33
CA CYS A 237 -20.08 0.14 -11.73
C CYS A 237 -19.92 1.63 -12.03
N GLY A 238 -19.61 1.91 -13.29
CA GLY A 238 -19.62 3.26 -13.80
C GLY A 238 -19.75 3.31 -15.31
N ASP A 239 -19.94 4.53 -15.80
CA ASP A 239 -20.10 4.83 -17.22
C ASP A 239 -18.82 5.45 -17.79
N GLN A 240 -18.87 5.82 -19.07
CA GLN A 240 -17.73 6.34 -19.84
C GLN A 240 -16.55 5.37 -19.84
N ALA A 241 -16.81 4.06 -19.85
CA ALA A 241 -15.76 3.07 -19.86
C ALA A 241 -14.94 3.17 -21.16
N THR A 242 -13.65 3.49 -21.01
CA THR A 242 -12.67 3.44 -22.09
C THR A 242 -11.79 2.22 -21.90
N PHE A 243 -11.77 1.37 -22.92
CA PHE A 243 -10.99 0.14 -22.92
C PHE A 243 -9.64 0.39 -23.59
N HIS A 244 -8.58 0.10 -22.87
CA HIS A 244 -7.20 0.24 -23.29
C HIS A 244 -6.50 -1.13 -23.23
N ARG A 245 -5.39 -1.28 -23.94
CA ARG A 245 -4.47 -2.41 -23.75
C ARG A 245 -3.07 -1.85 -23.68
N ILE A 246 -2.81 -1.08 -22.63
CA ILE A 246 -1.55 -0.37 -22.45
C ILE A 246 -0.67 -1.17 -21.51
N PHE A 247 0.48 -1.63 -22.03
CA PHE A 247 1.49 -2.31 -21.23
C PHE A 247 2.13 -1.35 -20.22
N LEU A 248 2.13 -1.72 -18.95
CA LEU A 248 2.53 -0.85 -17.85
C LEU A 248 3.93 -1.15 -17.30
N ASN A 249 4.49 -2.35 -17.50
CA ASN A 249 5.74 -2.77 -16.87
C ASN A 249 6.92 -1.82 -17.13
N GLU A 250 6.94 -1.18 -18.29
CA GLU A 250 7.99 -0.25 -18.72
C GLU A 250 7.70 1.21 -18.38
N LYS A 251 6.50 1.52 -17.88
CA LYS A 251 6.15 2.90 -17.53
C LYS A 251 6.93 3.31 -16.28
N THR A 252 7.65 4.42 -16.38
CA THR A 252 8.40 5.01 -15.25
C THR A 252 7.51 5.17 -14.01
N GLY A 253 7.95 4.64 -12.88
CA GLY A 253 7.22 4.67 -11.61
C GLY A 253 6.19 3.54 -11.42
N PHE A 254 5.95 2.71 -12.44
CA PHE A 254 4.96 1.63 -12.33
C PHE A 254 5.40 0.52 -11.38
N LYS A 255 6.70 0.20 -11.34
CA LYS A 255 7.23 -0.84 -10.45
C LYS A 255 6.98 -0.51 -8.98
N GLU A 256 7.20 0.75 -8.59
CA GLU A 256 6.94 1.24 -7.25
C GLU A 256 5.43 1.25 -6.96
N PHE A 257 4.64 1.70 -7.94
CA PHE A 257 3.18 1.71 -7.86
C PHE A 257 2.61 0.30 -7.66
N SER A 258 3.05 -0.69 -8.43
CA SER A 258 2.53 -2.07 -8.36
C SER A 258 2.80 -2.70 -7.00
N ILE A 259 4.01 -2.52 -6.47
CA ILE A 259 4.39 -3.01 -5.14
C ILE A 259 3.50 -2.40 -4.06
N GLN A 260 3.22 -1.10 -4.13
CA GLN A 260 2.53 -0.37 -3.07
C GLN A 260 1.00 -0.47 -3.14
N TYR A 261 0.42 -0.43 -4.34
CA TYR A 261 -1.00 -0.18 -4.55
C TYR A 261 -1.76 -1.30 -5.25
N LEU A 262 -1.10 -2.11 -6.11
CA LEU A 262 -1.84 -3.16 -6.84
C LEU A 262 -2.19 -4.33 -5.93
N ARG A 263 -3.48 -4.46 -5.63
CA ARG A 263 -4.07 -5.52 -4.81
C ARG A 263 -5.42 -5.90 -5.42
N THR A 264 -5.85 -7.13 -5.18
CA THR A 264 -7.21 -7.56 -5.53
C THR A 264 -8.24 -6.74 -4.75
N GLY A 265 -9.31 -6.31 -5.43
CA GLY A 265 -10.33 -5.44 -4.89
C GLY A 265 -9.97 -3.94 -4.92
N LEU A 266 -10.97 -3.09 -4.69
CA LEU A 266 -10.89 -1.64 -4.74
C LEU A 266 -9.76 -1.05 -3.86
N THR A 267 -8.85 -0.27 -4.43
CA THR A 267 -7.75 0.38 -3.68
C THR A 267 -7.70 1.87 -4.01
N ASN A 268 -7.65 2.73 -3.00
CA ASN A 268 -7.45 4.16 -3.19
C ASN A 268 -5.96 4.44 -3.45
N CYS A 269 -5.68 4.96 -4.63
CA CYS A 269 -4.35 5.21 -5.14
C CYS A 269 -4.01 6.71 -5.24
N SER A 270 -4.84 7.61 -4.72
CA SER A 270 -4.64 9.06 -4.83
C SER A 270 -3.33 9.57 -4.27
N LYS A 271 -2.64 8.80 -3.43
CA LYS A 271 -1.32 9.19 -2.91
C LYS A 271 -0.17 8.84 -3.88
N SER A 272 -0.42 8.08 -4.93
CA SER A 272 0.60 7.76 -5.94
C SER A 272 0.67 8.83 -7.03
N ASP A 273 1.89 9.24 -7.37
CA ASP A 273 2.14 10.11 -8.52
C ASP A 273 1.92 9.39 -9.86
N PHE A 274 1.93 8.05 -9.86
CA PHE A 274 1.66 7.25 -11.05
C PHE A 274 0.19 7.38 -11.52
N CYS A 275 -0.71 7.85 -10.66
CA CYS A 275 -2.11 8.09 -11.04
C CYS A 275 -2.26 9.17 -12.12
N GLU A 276 -1.39 10.18 -12.16
CA GLU A 276 -1.38 11.18 -13.24
C GLU A 276 -0.96 10.55 -14.57
N THR A 277 -0.02 9.60 -14.53
CA THR A 277 0.32 8.79 -15.70
C THR A 277 -0.87 7.97 -16.16
N LEU A 278 -1.60 7.30 -15.26
CA LEU A 278 -2.80 6.55 -15.61
C LEU A 278 -3.88 7.43 -16.25
N LEU A 279 -4.12 8.62 -15.70
CA LEU A 279 -5.04 9.60 -16.29
C LEU A 279 -4.57 10.01 -17.69
N GLY A 280 -3.31 10.38 -17.84
CA GLY A 280 -2.74 10.81 -19.13
C GLY A 280 -2.72 9.72 -20.20
N LEU A 281 -2.63 8.44 -19.83
CA LEU A 281 -2.70 7.31 -20.76
C LEU A 281 -4.10 7.05 -21.33
N THR A 282 -5.12 7.69 -20.76
CA THR A 282 -6.54 7.44 -21.06
C THR A 282 -7.32 8.70 -21.41
N ASN A 283 -6.61 9.81 -21.63
CA ASN A 283 -7.18 11.06 -22.14
C ASN A 283 -7.20 11.05 -23.67
#